data_AF-A0A7C4XIA5-F1
#
_entry.id   AF-A0A7C4XIA5-F1
#
_cell.length_a   1.000
_cell.length_b   1.000
_cell.length_c   1.000
_cell.angle_alpha   90.00
_cell.angle_beta   90.00
_cell.angle_gamma   90.00
#
_symmetry.space_group_name_H-M   'P 1'
#
loop_
_entity.id
_entity.type
_entity.pdbx_description
1 polymer ?
#
loop_
_entity_poly.entity_id
_entity_poly.type
_entity_poly.pdbx_seq_one_letter_code
_entity_poly.pdbx_strand_id
1 'polypeptide(L)'
;MDFIEAYQKFRLQVDLRETGILPDLERLIYTLLVGIPEVPADYEKGEEAALDAIDQRVAILKAVFVEANRAKDDEFLDKGLKIYDRAGEMAKQLISEPGGQEIKFILKP
;
A
#
# COMPACT_ATOMS: atom_id res chain seq x y z
N MET A 1 13.62 -1.78 10.93
CA MET A 1 12.23 -2.26 10.99
C MET A 1 12.14 -3.46 10.08
N ASP A 2 11.53 -4.56 10.53
CA ASP A 2 11.23 -5.71 9.66
C ASP A 2 9.77 -5.65 9.15
N PHE A 3 9.42 -6.53 8.21
CA PHE A 3 8.09 -6.53 7.58
C PHE A 3 6.96 -6.83 8.57
N ILE A 4 7.19 -7.73 9.54
CA ILE A 4 6.18 -8.11 10.53
C ILE A 4 5.94 -6.95 11.49
N GLU A 5 7.00 -6.26 11.90
CA GLU A 5 6.92 -5.03 12.70
C GLU A 5 6.13 -3.93 11.98
N ALA A 6 6.39 -3.73 10.68
CA ALA A 6 5.65 -2.77 9.85
C ALA A 6 4.15 -3.11 9.78
N TYR A 7 3.82 -4.38 9.52
CA TYR A 7 2.44 -4.86 9.52
C TYR A 7 1.76 -4.61 10.87
N GLN A 8 2.39 -5.02 11.98
CA GLN A 8 1.82 -4.87 13.32
C GLN A 8 1.58 -3.39 13.67
N LYS A 9 2.56 -2.52 13.39
CA LYS A 9 2.46 -1.08 13.61
C LYS A 9 1.29 -0.45 12.86
N PHE A 10 1.13 -0.78 11.58
CA PHE A 10 0.04 -0.24 10.77
C PHE A 10 -1.31 -0.82 11.20
N ARG A 11 -1.36 -2.13 11.43
CA ARG A 11 -2.56 -2.84 11.86
C ARG A 11 -3.17 -2.25 13.14
N LEU A 12 -2.34 -1.82 14.09
CA LEU A 12 -2.79 -1.17 15.33
C LEU A 12 -3.43 0.21 15.11
N GLN A 13 -3.19 0.86 13.97
CA GLN A 13 -3.74 2.17 13.62
C GLN A 13 -5.08 2.07 12.88
N VAL A 14 -5.45 0.88 12.41
CA VAL A 14 -6.68 0.66 11.63
C VAL A 14 -7.80 0.18 12.55
N ASP A 15 -8.94 0.86 12.49
CA ASP A 15 -10.16 0.40 13.14
C ASP A 15 -10.80 -0.74 12.34
N LEU A 16 -10.70 -1.97 12.85
CA LEU A 16 -11.32 -3.13 12.21
C LEU A 16 -12.85 -3.20 12.35
N ARG A 17 -13.47 -2.29 13.11
CA ARG A 17 -14.93 -2.28 13.26
C ARG A 17 -15.62 -1.68 12.04
N GLU A 18 -14.93 -0.86 11.25
CA GLU A 18 -15.42 -0.35 9.98
C GLU A 18 -15.20 -1.40 8.88
N THR A 19 -16.27 -2.06 8.44
CA THR A 19 -16.23 -3.17 7.48
C THR A 19 -17.23 -2.95 6.34
N GLY A 20 -17.03 -3.64 5.21
CA GLY A 20 -17.95 -3.60 4.06
C GLY A 20 -17.77 -2.38 3.16
N ILE A 21 -16.65 -1.68 3.28
CA ILE A 21 -16.28 -0.57 2.41
C ILE A 21 -15.18 -1.06 1.49
N LEU A 22 -15.41 -0.96 0.18
CA LEU A 22 -14.35 -1.19 -0.81
C LEU A 22 -13.37 -0.02 -0.80
N PRO A 23 -12.07 -0.28 -0.99
CA PRO A 23 -11.10 0.80 -1.07
C PRO A 23 -11.36 1.69 -2.29
N ASP A 24 -11.09 2.98 -2.14
CA ASP A 24 -11.06 3.93 -3.24
C ASP A 24 -9.70 3.88 -3.96
N LEU A 25 -9.72 3.75 -5.28
CA LEU A 25 -8.51 3.53 -6.07
C LEU A 25 -7.57 4.74 -6.03
N GLU A 26 -8.09 5.95 -6.23
CA GLU A 26 -7.29 7.18 -6.27
C GLU A 26 -6.63 7.46 -4.92
N ARG A 27 -7.41 7.32 -3.84
CA ARG A 27 -6.90 7.45 -2.48
C ARG A 27 -5.85 6.40 -2.15
N LEU A 28 -5.99 5.16 -2.62
CA LEU A 28 -4.97 4.14 -2.43
C LEU A 28 -3.68 4.47 -3.17
N ILE A 29 -3.75 4.91 -4.43
CA ILE A 29 -2.57 5.33 -5.19
C ILE A 29 -1.84 6.45 -4.44
N TYR A 30 -2.58 7.46 -3.98
CA TYR A 30 -1.99 8.53 -3.19
C TYR A 30 -1.36 8.01 -1.90
N THR A 31 -2.04 7.12 -1.17
CA THR A 31 -1.56 6.51 0.08
C THR A 31 -0.23 5.76 -0.12
N LEU A 32 -0.11 5.01 -1.22
CA LEU A 32 1.11 4.29 -1.58
C LEU A 32 2.26 5.26 -1.90
N LEU A 33 1.98 6.33 -2.66
CA LEU A 33 2.97 7.31 -3.05
C LEU A 33 3.47 8.15 -1.86
N VAL A 34 2.58 8.57 -0.95
CA VAL A 34 3.01 9.32 0.27
C VAL A 34 3.72 8.46 1.30
N GLY A 35 3.82 7.15 1.05
CA GLY A 35 4.64 6.27 1.86
C GLY A 35 3.94 5.63 3.05
N ILE A 36 2.62 5.38 2.97
CA ILE A 36 1.85 4.76 4.05
C ILE A 36 1.36 3.36 3.66
N PRO A 37 1.53 2.33 4.51
CA PRO A 37 2.34 2.32 5.74
C PRO A 37 3.83 2.52 5.45
N GLU A 38 4.59 2.89 6.47
CA GLU A 38 6.05 2.79 6.41
C GLU A 38 6.47 1.31 6.34
N VAL A 39 7.47 0.99 5.53
CA VAL A 39 7.90 -0.39 5.25
C VAL A 39 9.43 -0.52 5.23
N PRO A 40 9.99 -1.72 5.44
CA PRO A 40 11.44 -1.92 5.44
C PRO A 40 12.17 -1.32 4.21
N ALA A 41 11.58 -1.46 3.02
CA ALA A 41 12.18 -0.98 1.78
C ALA A 41 12.32 0.56 1.70
N ASP A 42 11.66 1.33 2.58
CA ASP A 42 11.87 2.78 2.67
C ASP A 42 13.29 3.15 3.13
N TYR A 43 13.93 2.24 3.86
CA TYR A 43 15.28 2.42 4.40
C TYR A 43 16.36 1.83 3.51
N GLU A 44 15.98 1.17 2.42
CA GLU A 44 16.90 0.53 1.50
C GLU A 44 17.48 1.54 0.50
N LYS A 45 18.71 1.28 0.08
CA LYS A 45 19.38 2.07 -0.96
C LYS A 45 19.37 1.24 -2.24
N GLY A 46 18.75 1.76 -3.29
CA GLY A 46 18.72 1.09 -4.58
C GLY A 46 17.77 1.79 -5.56
N GLU A 47 17.96 1.52 -6.85
CA GLU A 47 17.06 2.04 -7.88
C GLU A 47 15.65 1.43 -7.77
N GLU A 48 15.55 0.21 -7.26
CA GLU A 48 14.31 -0.55 -7.09
C GLU A 48 13.65 -0.38 -5.70
N ALA A 49 14.34 0.21 -4.72
CA ALA A 49 13.85 0.32 -3.34
C ALA A 49 12.46 0.97 -3.25
N ALA A 50 12.18 1.98 -4.08
CA ALA A 50 10.87 2.62 -4.12
C ALA A 50 9.76 1.72 -4.69
N LEU A 51 10.10 0.83 -5.64
CA LEU A 51 9.15 -0.14 -6.20
C LEU A 51 8.86 -1.24 -5.19
N ASP A 52 9.91 -1.77 -4.54
CA ASP A 52 9.78 -2.76 -3.46
C ASP A 52 8.96 -2.21 -2.29
N ALA A 53 9.15 -0.93 -1.98
CA ALA A 53 8.39 -0.28 -0.92
C ALA A 53 6.90 -0.13 -1.27
N ILE A 54 6.53 0.02 -2.55
CA ILE A 54 5.12 -0.05 -2.97
C ILE A 54 4.58 -1.47 -2.80
N ASP A 55 5.34 -2.49 -3.20
CA ASP A 55 4.89 -3.89 -3.11
C ASP A 55 4.70 -4.35 -1.65
N GLN A 56 5.62 -3.96 -0.75
CA GLN A 56 5.48 -4.21 0.69
C GLN A 56 4.24 -3.52 1.27
N ARG A 57 3.98 -2.26 0.87
CA ARG A 57 2.79 -1.52 1.32
C ARG A 57 1.50 -2.19 0.85
N VAL A 58 1.43 -2.57 -0.42
CA VAL A 58 0.26 -3.27 -0.98
C VAL A 58 0.01 -4.57 -0.21
N ALA A 59 1.06 -5.34 0.10
CA ALA A 59 0.92 -6.57 0.88
C ALA A 59 0.34 -6.31 2.28
N ILE A 60 0.82 -5.31 3.00
CA ILE A 60 0.31 -4.95 4.33
C ILE A 60 -1.15 -4.47 4.25
N LEU A 61 -1.45 -3.57 3.31
CA LEU A 61 -2.79 -3.02 3.15
C LEU A 61 -3.82 -4.10 2.79
N LYS A 62 -3.46 -5.04 1.91
CA LYS A 62 -4.28 -6.22 1.60
C LYS A 62 -4.54 -7.10 2.81
N ALA A 63 -3.50 -7.38 3.60
CA ALA A 63 -3.64 -8.19 4.81
C ALA A 63 -4.62 -7.56 5.81
N VAL A 64 -4.48 -6.25 6.06
CA VAL A 64 -5.39 -5.52 6.96
C VAL A 64 -6.81 -5.44 6.39
N PHE A 65 -6.97 -5.25 5.09
CA PHE A 65 -8.28 -5.25 4.44
C PHE A 65 -9.01 -6.59 4.61
N VAL A 66 -8.33 -7.72 4.40
CA VAL A 66 -8.89 -9.05 4.60
C VAL A 66 -9.25 -9.27 6.07
N GLU A 67 -8.39 -8.84 7.00
CA GLU A 67 -8.66 -8.98 8.42
C GLU A 67 -9.90 -8.17 8.86
N ALA A 68 -10.00 -6.91 8.42
CA ALA A 68 -11.16 -6.06 8.67
C ALA A 68 -12.44 -6.68 8.08
N ASN A 69 -12.33 -7.30 6.91
CA ASN A 69 -13.48 -7.81 6.15
C ASN A 69 -13.64 -9.33 6.22
N ARG A 70 -13.05 -10.00 7.22
CA ARG A 70 -13.05 -11.47 7.34
C ARG A 70 -14.44 -12.13 7.39
N ALA A 71 -15.48 -11.35 7.65
CA ALA A 71 -16.87 -11.78 7.71
C ALA A 71 -17.64 -11.54 6.40
N LYS A 72 -17.00 -10.95 5.38
CA LYS A 72 -17.56 -10.72 4.05
C LYS A 72 -17.34 -11.96 3.18
N ASP A 73 -18.09 -12.04 2.09
CA ASP A 73 -17.95 -13.10 1.10
C ASP A 73 -16.68 -12.96 0.26
N ASP A 74 -16.29 -14.07 -0.38
CA ASP A 74 -15.10 -14.14 -1.22
C ASP A 74 -15.17 -13.16 -2.40
N GLU A 75 -16.37 -12.92 -2.95
CA GLU A 75 -16.55 -11.98 -4.07
C GLU A 75 -16.20 -10.54 -3.66
N PHE A 76 -16.60 -10.12 -2.45
CA PHE A 76 -16.25 -8.83 -1.89
C PHE A 76 -14.74 -8.72 -1.64
N LEU A 77 -14.14 -9.77 -1.06
CA LEU A 77 -12.70 -9.82 -0.80
C LEU A 77 -11.91 -9.72 -2.11
N ASP A 78 -12.27 -10.51 -3.12
CA ASP A 78 -11.65 -10.51 -4.44
C ASP A 78 -11.74 -9.14 -5.12
N LYS A 79 -12.91 -8.49 -5.05
CA LYS A 79 -13.08 -7.13 -5.58
C LYS A 79 -12.13 -6.14 -4.92
N GLY A 80 -12.05 -6.16 -3.59
CA GLY A 80 -11.15 -5.28 -2.85
C GLY A 80 -9.68 -5.55 -3.16
N LEU A 81 -9.26 -6.82 -3.18
CA LEU A 81 -7.88 -7.21 -3.47
C LEU A 81 -7.43 -6.77 -4.88
N LYS A 82 -8.30 -6.87 -5.88
CA LYS A 82 -8.03 -6.37 -7.24
C LYS A 82 -7.80 -4.86 -7.29
N ILE A 83 -8.50 -4.09 -6.46
CA ILE A 83 -8.28 -2.63 -6.38
C ILE A 83 -6.89 -2.34 -5.80
N TYR A 84 -6.46 -3.09 -4.77
CA TYR A 84 -5.09 -2.96 -4.23
C TYR A 84 -4.01 -3.33 -5.26
N ASP A 85 -4.21 -4.41 -6.03
CA ASP A 85 -3.30 -4.77 -7.13
C ASP A 85 -3.19 -3.63 -8.14
N ARG A 86 -4.34 -3.09 -8.55
CA ARG A 86 -4.39 -2.02 -9.53
C ARG A 86 -3.73 -0.74 -9.02
N ALA A 87 -3.94 -0.39 -7.76
CA ALA A 87 -3.28 0.76 -7.13
C ALA A 87 -1.75 0.59 -7.12
N GLY A 88 -1.26 -0.61 -6.79
CA GLY A 88 0.16 -0.94 -6.82
C GLY A 88 0.79 -0.79 -8.20
N GLU A 89 0.13 -1.34 -9.23
CA GLU A 89 0.57 -1.19 -10.62
C GLU A 89 0.66 0.29 -11.04
N MET A 90 -0.38 1.07 -10.76
CA MET A 90 -0.46 2.47 -11.15
C MET A 90 0.56 3.34 -10.40
N ALA A 91 0.74 3.11 -9.09
CA ALA A 91 1.76 3.81 -8.31
C ALA A 91 3.18 3.52 -8.84
N LYS A 92 3.48 2.26 -9.17
CA LYS A 92 4.78 1.88 -9.77
C LYS A 92 5.00 2.51 -11.14
N GLN A 93 3.96 2.61 -11.96
CA GLN A 93 4.03 3.31 -13.26
C GLN A 93 4.37 4.79 -13.07
N LEU A 94 3.66 5.49 -12.18
CA LEU A 94 3.87 6.92 -11.92
C LEU A 94 5.30 7.26 -11.47
N ILE A 95 5.93 6.41 -10.63
CA ILE A 95 7.31 6.65 -10.17
C ILE A 95 8.39 6.18 -11.16
N SER A 96 8.00 5.40 -12.17
CA SER A 96 8.90 4.91 -13.23
C SER A 96 8.88 5.79 -14.48
N GLU A 97 7.85 6.64 -14.64
CA GLU A 97 7.78 7.59 -15.74
C GLU A 97 8.88 8.68 -15.66
N PRO A 98 9.33 9.24 -16.80
CA PRO A 98 10.37 10.28 -16.82
C PRO A 98 10.03 11.54 -15.99
N GLY A 99 8.74 11.84 -15.80
CA GLY A 99 8.24 12.90 -14.90
C GLY A 99 8.15 12.49 -13.42
N GLY A 100 8.27 11.19 -13.10
CA GLY A 100 8.27 10.65 -11.75
C GLY A 100 9.52 11.01 -10.93
N GLN A 101 10.55 11.58 -11.57
CA GLN A 101 11.70 12.14 -10.86
C GLN A 101 11.31 13.29 -9.93
N GLU A 102 10.37 14.17 -10.31
CA GLU A 102 9.90 15.25 -9.42
C GLU A 102 9.17 14.70 -8.19
N ILE A 103 8.39 13.62 -8.33
CA ILE A 103 7.69 12.96 -7.22
C ILE A 103 8.71 12.29 -6.26
N LYS A 104 9.76 11.66 -6.79
CA LYS A 104 10.87 11.11 -5.99
C LYS A 104 11.62 12.16 -5.16
N PHE A 105 11.67 13.42 -5.62
CA PHE A 105 12.27 14.55 -4.88
C PHE A 105 11.35 15.09 -3.77
N ILE A 106 10.03 15.00 -3.92
CA ILE A 106 9.05 15.51 -2.93
C ILE A 106 8.88 14.53 -1.75
N LEU A 107 9.15 13.24 -1.97
CA LEU A 107 8.93 12.18 -0.99
C LEU A 107 10.16 11.83 -0.12
N LYS A 108 11.29 12.53 -0.30
CA LYS A 108 12.43 12.43 0.62
C LYS A 108 12.41 13.59 1.61
N PRO A 109 12.42 13.35 2.94
CA PRO A 109 12.77 14.39 3.90
C PRO A 109 14.23 14.84 3.75
#